data_AF-A0A3A8QZD7-F1
#
_entry.id   AF-A0A3A8QZD7-F1
#
_cell.length_a   1.000
_cell.length_b   1.000
_cell.length_c   1.000
_cell.angle_alpha   90.00
_cell.angle_beta   90.00
_cell.angle_gamma   90.00
#
_symmetry.space_group_name_H-M   'P 1'
#
loop_
_entity.id
_entity.type
_entity.pdbx_description
1 polymer ?
#
loop_
_entity_poly.entity_id
_entity_poly.type
_entity_poly.pdbx_seq_one_letter_code
_entity_poly.pdbx_strand_id
1 'polypeptide(L)'
;MRRIHMLAGAVPLFAATSTLAQAQFITPSEGTRSVSATVIAKDAGITNVNASDSRRTNGFEDFNESLELKASEQPQYDDTHSHADSNGSGTETSSITGSRISAEVRATANGWTQATGRGYATGNADFYLTFQLNRFARYAVSGDATADTTAGVYGGSTSLVYIASLTTGEPVLSIDIGNTDSDSVRRKGWLFPGPFTLQGDVSALVDAREGTAGTATSWWKMDIQFFCPADYDTNGTVNQADRDAFLNAWNAGSLDADADGNGVVNSTDRTTFLLAYGSGC
;
A
#
# COMPACT_ATOMS: atom_id res chain seq x y z
N MET A 1 -20.02 -11.68 77.45
CA MET A 1 -18.96 -11.97 76.45
C MET A 1 -19.47 -11.57 75.07
N ARG A 2 -18.96 -10.47 74.51
CA ARG A 2 -19.33 -9.97 73.18
C ARG A 2 -18.06 -9.97 72.32
N ARG A 3 -17.99 -10.84 71.31
CA ARG A 3 -16.91 -10.86 70.32
C ARG A 3 -17.32 -10.00 69.14
N ILE A 4 -16.56 -8.94 68.89
CA ILE A 4 -16.68 -8.08 67.70
C ILE A 4 -15.71 -8.63 66.67
N HIS A 5 -16.21 -9.11 65.54
CA HIS A 5 -15.40 -9.51 64.39
C HIS A 5 -15.05 -8.28 63.56
N MET A 6 -13.76 -7.94 63.49
CA MET A 6 -13.23 -7.01 62.50
C MET A 6 -13.02 -7.76 61.18
N LEU A 7 -13.78 -7.43 60.15
CA LEU A 7 -13.45 -7.80 58.78
C LEU A 7 -12.46 -6.77 58.23
N ALA A 8 -11.24 -7.21 57.93
CA ALA A 8 -10.28 -6.45 57.15
C ALA A 8 -10.69 -6.49 55.68
N GLY A 9 -11.12 -5.34 55.15
CA GLY A 9 -11.40 -5.17 53.72
C GLY A 9 -10.10 -5.09 52.93
N ALA A 10 -9.87 -6.04 52.03
CA ALA A 10 -8.83 -5.94 51.02
C ALA A 10 -9.26 -4.88 49.99
N VAL A 11 -8.48 -3.81 49.87
CA VAL A 11 -8.64 -2.81 48.81
C VAL A 11 -7.98 -3.38 47.55
N PRO A 12 -8.72 -3.65 46.46
CA PRO A 12 -8.10 -4.01 45.20
C PRO A 12 -7.30 -2.81 44.67
N LEU A 13 -5.99 -2.98 44.60
CA LEU A 13 -5.08 -2.04 43.96
C LEU A 13 -5.27 -2.18 42.44
N PHE A 14 -6.18 -1.39 41.87
CA PHE A 14 -6.30 -1.28 40.41
C PHE A 14 -5.09 -0.50 39.90
N ALA A 15 -4.08 -1.21 39.40
CA ALA A 15 -3.06 -0.62 38.54
C ALA A 15 -3.76 -0.16 37.25
N ALA A 16 -4.09 1.13 37.17
CA ALA A 16 -4.47 1.75 35.93
C ALA A 16 -3.24 1.74 35.01
N THR A 17 -3.10 0.69 34.20
CA THR A 17 -2.23 0.75 33.03
C THR A 17 -2.82 1.80 32.12
N SER A 18 -2.29 3.02 32.20
CA SER A 18 -2.53 4.07 31.23
C SER A 18 -1.94 3.62 29.89
N THR A 19 -2.66 2.75 29.19
CA THR A 19 -2.55 2.68 27.74
C THR A 19 -3.08 4.02 27.26
N LEU A 20 -2.20 5.02 27.20
CA LEU A 20 -2.44 6.27 26.50
C LEU A 20 -2.91 5.84 25.11
N ALA A 21 -4.21 6.05 24.83
CA ALA A 21 -4.75 5.78 23.52
C ALA A 21 -3.89 6.60 22.54
N GLN A 22 -3.04 5.90 21.77
CA GLN A 22 -2.20 6.55 20.77
C GLN A 22 -3.13 7.37 19.89
N ALA A 23 -2.86 8.66 19.80
CA ALA A 23 -3.65 9.60 19.03
C ALA A 23 -3.90 9.07 17.61
N GLN A 24 -5.16 8.87 17.25
CA GLN A 24 -5.53 8.49 15.89
C GLN A 24 -5.18 9.65 14.94
N PHE A 25 -4.29 9.37 13.99
CA PHE A 25 -3.88 10.29 12.93
C PHE A 25 -4.82 10.21 11.73
N ILE A 26 -5.25 9.01 11.39
CA ILE A 26 -5.97 8.72 10.14
C ILE A 26 -7.45 8.44 10.44
N THR A 27 -8.35 9.14 9.76
CA THR A 27 -9.76 8.76 9.62
C THR A 27 -10.03 8.42 8.16
N PRO A 28 -10.10 7.13 7.80
CA PRO A 28 -10.47 6.74 6.45
C PRO A 28 -11.88 7.24 6.09
N SER A 29 -12.07 7.71 4.86
CA SER A 29 -13.36 8.26 4.40
C SER A 29 -13.94 7.50 3.22
N GLU A 30 -13.11 7.00 2.30
CA GLU A 30 -13.53 6.15 1.18
C GLU A 30 -12.44 5.13 0.88
N GLY A 31 -12.82 3.90 0.51
CA GLY A 31 -11.85 2.86 0.19
C GLY A 31 -12.44 1.85 -0.78
N THR A 32 -11.69 1.49 -1.81
CA THR A 32 -12.00 0.41 -2.76
C THR A 32 -10.74 -0.39 -3.00
N ARG A 33 -10.88 -1.72 -2.93
CA ARG A 33 -9.79 -2.66 -3.19
C ARG A 33 -10.32 -3.73 -4.13
N SER A 34 -9.60 -4.08 -5.18
CA SER A 34 -10.04 -5.09 -6.13
C SER A 34 -8.90 -5.88 -6.74
N VAL A 35 -9.16 -7.16 -6.99
CA VAL A 35 -8.33 -8.03 -7.81
C VAL A 35 -9.18 -8.57 -8.96
N SER A 36 -8.62 -8.65 -10.16
CA SER A 36 -9.29 -9.24 -11.31
C SER A 36 -8.34 -10.04 -12.17
N ALA A 37 -8.89 -11.05 -12.85
CA ALA A 37 -8.15 -11.86 -13.80
C ALA A 37 -9.03 -12.15 -15.00
N THR A 38 -8.42 -12.28 -16.18
CA THR A 38 -9.09 -12.75 -17.40
C THR A 38 -8.14 -13.65 -18.15
N VAL A 39 -8.65 -14.77 -18.66
CA VAL A 39 -7.91 -15.73 -19.47
C VAL A 39 -8.72 -16.13 -20.70
N ILE A 40 -8.05 -16.18 -21.85
CA ILE A 40 -8.61 -16.63 -23.11
C ILE A 40 -7.57 -17.55 -23.74
N ALA A 41 -7.90 -18.85 -23.83
CA ALA A 41 -7.13 -19.81 -24.61
C ALA A 41 -8.00 -20.29 -25.77
N LYS A 42 -7.58 -19.99 -27.00
CA LYS A 42 -8.31 -20.34 -28.22
C LYS A 42 -7.42 -21.08 -29.19
N ASP A 43 -7.96 -22.15 -29.73
CA ASP A 43 -7.36 -22.94 -30.80
C ASP A 43 -8.45 -23.40 -31.79
N ALA A 44 -8.08 -23.69 -33.04
CA ALA A 44 -9.00 -23.93 -34.15
C ALA A 44 -9.83 -25.23 -33.96
N GLY A 45 -10.90 -25.14 -33.18
CA GLY A 45 -11.90 -26.19 -32.98
C GLY A 45 -11.66 -27.13 -31.80
N ILE A 46 -10.62 -26.89 -30.98
CA ILE A 46 -10.23 -27.75 -29.86
C ILE A 46 -10.45 -27.01 -28.55
N THR A 47 -9.64 -25.98 -28.26
CA THR A 47 -9.72 -25.18 -27.03
C THR A 47 -10.52 -23.91 -27.29
N ASN A 48 -11.51 -23.62 -26.46
CA ASN A 48 -12.24 -22.35 -26.48
C ASN A 48 -12.58 -21.90 -25.06
N VAL A 49 -11.54 -21.54 -24.31
CA VAL A 49 -11.66 -20.98 -22.98
C VAL A 49 -11.82 -19.47 -23.07
N ASN A 50 -12.80 -18.95 -22.34
CA ASN A 50 -12.95 -17.53 -22.07
C ASN A 50 -13.52 -17.39 -20.65
N ALA A 51 -12.66 -17.03 -19.71
CA ALA A 51 -13.02 -16.90 -18.31
C ALA A 51 -12.51 -15.58 -17.75
N SER A 52 -13.31 -14.97 -16.89
CA SER A 52 -12.98 -13.74 -16.18
C SER A 52 -13.60 -13.78 -14.80
N ASP A 53 -12.90 -13.26 -13.81
CA ASP A 53 -13.39 -13.13 -12.44
C ASP A 53 -12.81 -11.85 -11.82
N SER A 54 -13.52 -11.33 -10.82
CA SER A 54 -13.14 -10.13 -10.08
C SER A 54 -13.66 -10.21 -8.66
N ARG A 55 -12.82 -9.85 -7.69
CA ARG A 55 -13.21 -9.67 -6.29
C ARG A 55 -12.96 -8.23 -5.91
N ARG A 56 -13.91 -7.66 -5.17
CA ARG A 56 -13.85 -6.27 -4.73
C ARG A 56 -14.40 -6.16 -3.32
N THR A 57 -13.79 -5.31 -2.51
CA THR A 57 -14.37 -4.82 -1.27
C THR A 57 -14.44 -3.29 -1.28
N ASN A 58 -15.32 -2.75 -0.43
CA ASN A 58 -15.39 -1.34 -0.12
C ASN A 58 -15.22 -1.15 1.39
N GLY A 59 -14.69 -0.01 1.82
CA GLY A 59 -14.45 0.30 3.22
C GLY A 59 -12.99 0.13 3.63
N PHE A 60 -12.75 -0.19 4.91
CA PHE A 60 -11.43 -0.04 5.55
C PHE A 60 -10.93 -1.27 6.29
N GLU A 61 -11.69 -2.35 6.29
CA GLU A 61 -11.22 -3.61 6.84
C GLU A 61 -9.96 -4.05 6.08
N ASP A 62 -9.10 -4.82 6.75
CA ASP A 62 -7.96 -5.46 6.12
C ASP A 62 -8.45 -6.26 4.91
N PHE A 63 -7.74 -6.16 3.80
CA PHE A 63 -8.05 -6.89 2.58
C PHE A 63 -6.93 -7.85 2.30
N ASN A 64 -7.25 -9.13 2.09
CA ASN A 64 -6.29 -10.17 1.78
C ASN A 64 -6.95 -11.11 0.77
N GLU A 65 -6.87 -10.73 -0.49
CA GLU A 65 -7.48 -11.48 -1.58
C GLU A 65 -6.43 -11.92 -2.57
N SER A 66 -6.63 -13.13 -3.10
CA SER A 66 -5.86 -13.66 -4.20
C SER A 66 -6.81 -14.34 -5.16
N LEU A 67 -6.73 -13.94 -6.42
CA LEU A 67 -7.48 -14.51 -7.53
C LEU A 67 -6.49 -15.03 -8.55
N GLU A 68 -6.65 -16.29 -8.94
CA GLU A 68 -5.90 -16.92 -10.02
C GLU A 68 -6.90 -17.61 -10.95
N LEU A 69 -6.77 -17.36 -12.26
CA LEU A 69 -7.48 -18.08 -13.29
C LEU A 69 -6.47 -18.76 -14.19
N LYS A 70 -6.67 -20.06 -14.40
CA LYS A 70 -5.90 -20.86 -15.36
C LYS A 70 -6.82 -21.39 -16.44
N ALA A 71 -6.44 -21.23 -17.70
CA ALA A 71 -7.20 -21.82 -18.79
C ALA A 71 -7.16 -23.36 -18.71
N SER A 72 -6.04 -23.94 -18.31
CA SER A 72 -5.84 -25.37 -18.11
C SER A 72 -6.78 -26.03 -17.08
N GLU A 73 -7.39 -25.24 -16.18
CA GLU A 73 -8.32 -25.72 -15.17
C GLU A 73 -9.79 -25.66 -15.64
N GLN A 74 -10.05 -25.15 -16.85
CA GLN A 74 -11.40 -24.99 -17.39
C GLN A 74 -11.88 -26.27 -18.10
N PRO A 75 -13.18 -26.63 -18.01
CA PRO A 75 -13.71 -27.85 -18.64
C PRO A 75 -13.54 -27.92 -20.16
N GLN A 76 -13.38 -26.77 -20.83
CA GLN A 76 -13.21 -26.65 -22.27
C GLN A 76 -11.73 -26.77 -22.71
N TYR A 77 -10.82 -27.01 -21.76
CA TYR A 77 -9.41 -27.24 -22.04
C TYR A 77 -9.13 -28.74 -22.23
N ASP A 78 -8.49 -29.09 -23.34
CA ASP A 78 -8.05 -30.46 -23.64
C ASP A 78 -6.53 -30.51 -23.59
N ASP A 79 -5.94 -31.01 -22.51
CA ASP A 79 -4.49 -31.02 -22.30
C ASP A 79 -3.71 -31.82 -23.37
N THR A 80 -4.37 -32.76 -24.06
CA THR A 80 -3.74 -33.59 -25.09
C THR A 80 -3.69 -32.93 -26.46
N HIS A 81 -4.58 -31.96 -26.72
CA HIS A 81 -4.70 -31.31 -28.03
C HIS A 81 -4.61 -29.78 -27.98
N SER A 82 -4.56 -29.18 -26.79
CA SER A 82 -4.53 -27.72 -26.64
C SER A 82 -3.22 -27.13 -27.13
N HIS A 83 -3.32 -26.24 -28.09
CA HIS A 83 -2.21 -25.46 -28.62
C HIS A 83 -2.15 -24.04 -28.03
N ALA A 84 -2.92 -23.73 -26.98
CA ALA A 84 -2.87 -22.44 -26.31
C ALA A 84 -3.18 -22.60 -24.83
N ASP A 85 -2.46 -21.86 -23.97
CA ASP A 85 -2.69 -21.77 -22.53
C ASP A 85 -2.47 -20.34 -22.05
N SER A 86 -3.12 -19.98 -20.94
CA SER A 86 -3.07 -18.65 -20.36
C SER A 86 -3.45 -18.66 -18.90
N ASN A 87 -2.67 -17.97 -18.07
CA ASN A 87 -2.88 -17.83 -16.63
C ASN A 87 -2.82 -16.36 -16.24
N GLY A 88 -3.84 -15.87 -15.54
CA GLY A 88 -3.89 -14.50 -15.03
C GLY A 88 -4.14 -14.50 -13.53
N SER A 89 -3.49 -13.59 -12.78
CA SER A 89 -3.71 -13.48 -11.35
C SER A 89 -3.63 -12.03 -10.85
N GLY A 90 -4.38 -11.75 -9.79
CA GLY A 90 -4.29 -10.53 -8.99
C GLY A 90 -4.25 -10.89 -7.51
N THR A 91 -3.35 -10.27 -6.76
CA THR A 91 -3.21 -10.45 -5.32
C THR A 91 -3.09 -9.10 -4.66
N GLU A 92 -3.78 -8.92 -3.54
CA GLU A 92 -3.69 -7.71 -2.74
C GLU A 92 -3.72 -8.08 -1.25
N THR A 93 -2.81 -7.46 -0.50
CA THR A 93 -2.87 -7.44 0.96
C THR A 93 -2.80 -6.00 1.44
N SER A 94 -3.66 -5.60 2.37
CA SER A 94 -3.61 -4.28 2.98
C SER A 94 -4.07 -4.27 4.43
N SER A 95 -3.48 -3.37 5.21
CA SER A 95 -3.90 -3.08 6.57
C SER A 95 -3.90 -1.58 6.84
N ILE A 96 -4.98 -1.11 7.46
CA ILE A 96 -5.21 0.31 7.77
C ILE A 96 -5.48 0.44 9.25
N THR A 97 -4.60 1.16 9.94
CA THR A 97 -4.74 1.47 11.37
C THR A 97 -4.87 2.98 11.57
N GLY A 98 -5.03 3.41 12.81
CA GLY A 98 -5.11 4.84 13.14
C GLY A 98 -3.84 5.64 12.82
N SER A 99 -2.69 5.00 12.60
CA SER A 99 -1.39 5.67 12.40
C SER A 99 -0.51 5.03 11.33
N ARG A 100 -1.00 4.02 10.61
CA ARG A 100 -0.21 3.30 9.60
C ARG A 100 -1.12 2.74 8.52
N ILE A 101 -0.69 2.88 7.27
CA ILE A 101 -1.27 2.18 6.12
C ILE A 101 -0.15 1.37 5.48
N SER A 102 -0.37 0.07 5.32
CA SER A 102 0.54 -0.83 4.61
C SER A 102 -0.25 -1.57 3.54
N ALA A 103 0.29 -1.65 2.33
CA ALA A 103 -0.34 -2.39 1.24
C ALA A 103 0.71 -3.02 0.32
N GLU A 104 0.39 -4.19 -0.22
CA GLU A 104 1.17 -4.89 -1.23
C GLU A 104 0.22 -5.46 -2.27
N VAL A 105 0.48 -5.13 -3.54
CA VAL A 105 -0.40 -5.43 -4.65
C VAL A 105 0.41 -6.03 -5.78
N ARG A 106 -0.10 -7.09 -6.40
CA ARG A 106 0.58 -7.85 -7.43
C ARG A 106 -0.36 -8.31 -8.52
N ALA A 107 0.10 -8.27 -9.76
CA ALA A 107 -0.54 -8.88 -10.91
C ALA A 107 0.45 -9.76 -11.68
N THR A 108 -0.04 -10.88 -12.20
CA THR A 108 0.72 -11.70 -13.16
C THR A 108 -0.15 -12.10 -14.33
N ALA A 109 0.49 -12.25 -15.49
CA ALA A 109 -0.11 -12.83 -16.68
C ALA A 109 0.93 -13.70 -17.39
N ASN A 110 0.51 -14.88 -17.81
CA ASN A 110 1.30 -15.80 -18.61
C ASN A 110 0.46 -16.25 -19.79
N GLY A 111 1.07 -16.34 -20.97
CA GLY A 111 0.40 -16.80 -22.17
C GLY A 111 1.37 -17.60 -23.02
N TRP A 112 0.85 -18.66 -23.64
CA TRP A 112 1.61 -19.50 -24.55
C TRP A 112 0.71 -20.02 -25.67
N THR A 113 1.24 -20.12 -26.88
CA THR A 113 0.55 -20.76 -28.00
C THR A 113 1.48 -21.55 -28.91
N GLN A 114 0.89 -22.46 -29.70
CA GLN A 114 1.48 -23.02 -30.92
C GLN A 114 0.73 -22.51 -32.15
N ALA A 115 1.46 -22.35 -33.25
CA ALA A 115 1.02 -22.12 -34.64
C ALA A 115 -0.16 -21.16 -34.86
N THR A 116 -1.41 -21.56 -34.58
CA THR A 116 -2.64 -20.80 -34.87
C THR A 116 -3.44 -20.42 -33.62
N GLY A 117 -2.94 -20.75 -32.43
CA GLY A 117 -3.62 -20.46 -31.17
C GLY A 117 -3.42 -19.04 -30.66
N ARG A 118 -4.31 -18.63 -29.73
CA ARG A 118 -4.20 -17.40 -28.95
C ARG A 118 -4.27 -17.72 -27.45
N GLY A 119 -3.28 -17.26 -26.70
CA GLY A 119 -3.16 -17.42 -25.25
C GLY A 119 -3.08 -16.03 -24.63
N TYR A 120 -4.21 -15.51 -24.19
CA TYR A 120 -4.35 -14.18 -23.62
C TYR A 120 -4.63 -14.27 -22.13
N ALA A 121 -3.86 -13.54 -21.34
CA ALA A 121 -4.08 -13.41 -19.91
C ALA A 121 -3.95 -11.95 -19.49
N THR A 122 -4.78 -11.55 -18.54
CA THR A 122 -4.57 -10.33 -17.76
C THR A 122 -4.74 -10.61 -16.29
N GLY A 123 -3.90 -9.99 -15.48
CA GLY A 123 -4.09 -9.81 -14.06
C GLY A 123 -4.12 -8.32 -13.74
N ASN A 124 -5.05 -7.88 -12.89
CA ASN A 124 -5.04 -6.53 -12.36
C ASN A 124 -5.32 -6.56 -10.87
N ALA A 125 -4.81 -5.57 -10.16
CA ALA A 125 -5.21 -5.29 -8.81
C ALA A 125 -5.10 -3.79 -8.53
N ASP A 126 -6.13 -3.25 -7.89
CA ASP A 126 -6.34 -1.82 -7.70
C ASP A 126 -6.60 -1.54 -6.22
N PHE A 127 -5.89 -0.55 -5.69
CA PHE A 127 -6.05 -0.06 -4.34
C PHE A 127 -6.37 1.43 -4.39
N TYR A 128 -7.48 1.82 -3.77
CA TYR A 128 -7.86 3.21 -3.61
C TYR A 128 -8.29 3.48 -2.17
N LEU A 129 -7.77 4.56 -1.59
CA LEU A 129 -8.11 5.01 -0.26
C LEU A 129 -8.08 6.54 -0.21
N THR A 130 -9.17 7.14 0.24
CA THR A 130 -9.20 8.51 0.72
C THR A 130 -9.23 8.49 2.25
N PHE A 131 -8.40 9.33 2.86
CA PHE A 131 -8.37 9.46 4.31
C PHE A 131 -8.15 10.91 4.75
N GLN A 132 -8.70 11.25 5.90
CA GLN A 132 -8.43 12.49 6.59
C GLN A 132 -7.24 12.29 7.53
N LEU A 133 -6.20 13.09 7.37
CA LEU A 133 -5.21 13.30 8.41
C LEU A 133 -5.81 14.30 9.43
N ASN A 134 -6.04 13.83 10.65
CA ASN A 134 -6.76 14.59 11.67
C ASN A 134 -5.91 15.65 12.36
N ARG A 135 -4.58 15.50 12.30
CA ARG A 135 -3.63 16.32 13.05
C ARG A 135 -2.30 16.41 12.31
N PHE A 136 -1.54 17.44 12.63
CA PHE A 136 -0.16 17.59 12.19
C PHE A 136 0.65 16.36 12.63
N ALA A 137 1.45 15.80 11.72
CA ALA A 137 2.17 14.56 11.94
C ALA A 137 3.54 14.58 11.28
N ARG A 138 4.51 13.92 11.92
CA ARG A 138 5.71 13.45 11.24
C ARG A 138 5.32 12.17 10.49
N TYR A 139 5.83 11.96 9.28
CA TYR A 139 5.64 10.70 8.58
C TYR A 139 6.96 10.07 8.16
N ALA A 140 6.94 8.75 8.02
CA ALA A 140 7.91 7.98 7.26
C ALA A 140 7.14 7.16 6.23
N VAL A 141 7.59 7.19 4.98
CA VAL A 141 7.02 6.40 3.89
C VAL A 141 8.11 5.62 3.17
N SER A 142 7.79 4.37 2.87
CA SER A 142 8.54 3.52 1.96
C SER A 142 7.62 2.97 0.88
N GLY A 143 8.06 3.01 -0.37
CA GLY A 143 7.41 2.33 -1.49
C GLY A 143 8.44 1.66 -2.38
N ASP A 144 8.13 0.46 -2.85
CA ASP A 144 8.91 -0.30 -3.83
C ASP A 144 7.95 -0.74 -4.93
N ALA A 145 8.37 -0.66 -6.19
CA ALA A 145 7.58 -1.15 -7.31
C ALA A 145 8.47 -1.87 -8.33
N THR A 146 7.91 -2.84 -9.03
CA THR A 146 8.57 -3.50 -10.16
C THR A 146 7.54 -3.89 -11.20
N ALA A 147 7.84 -3.58 -12.46
CA ALA A 147 7.10 -4.02 -13.63
C ALA A 147 8.07 -4.77 -14.55
N ASP A 148 7.83 -6.05 -14.80
CA ASP A 148 8.67 -6.90 -15.64
C ASP A 148 7.85 -7.66 -16.68
N THR A 149 8.37 -7.77 -17.90
CA THR A 149 7.71 -8.48 -18.99
C THR A 149 8.72 -9.12 -19.94
N THR A 150 8.43 -10.37 -20.30
CA THR A 150 9.07 -11.06 -21.44
C THR A 150 8.11 -11.19 -22.62
N ALA A 151 6.84 -10.86 -22.42
CA ALA A 151 5.88 -10.79 -23.51
C ALA A 151 6.32 -9.68 -24.47
N GLY A 152 6.64 -10.05 -25.71
CA GLY A 152 7.20 -9.15 -26.72
C GLY A 152 6.23 -8.05 -27.16
N VAL A 153 5.83 -8.04 -28.44
CA VAL A 153 5.04 -6.93 -29.01
C VAL A 153 3.61 -6.84 -28.43
N TYR A 154 3.09 -7.93 -27.87
CA TYR A 154 1.69 -8.06 -27.47
C TYR A 154 1.52 -8.30 -25.96
N GLY A 155 2.31 -7.66 -25.13
CA GLY A 155 2.17 -7.74 -23.67
C GLY A 155 2.86 -6.58 -22.95
N GLY A 156 2.64 -6.50 -21.65
CA GLY A 156 3.22 -5.46 -20.83
C GLY A 156 2.81 -5.56 -19.36
N SER A 157 3.52 -4.81 -18.54
CA SER A 157 3.31 -4.70 -17.11
C SER A 157 3.46 -3.25 -16.68
N THR A 158 2.59 -2.77 -15.78
CA THR A 158 2.66 -1.42 -15.21
C THR A 158 2.41 -1.46 -13.72
N SER A 159 3.13 -0.65 -12.96
CA SER A 159 2.92 -0.46 -11.52
C SER A 159 2.84 1.03 -11.22
N LEU A 160 1.76 1.45 -10.57
CA LEU A 160 1.54 2.81 -10.09
C LEU A 160 1.29 2.75 -8.59
N VAL A 161 1.95 3.60 -7.82
CA VAL A 161 1.56 3.91 -6.44
C VAL A 161 1.77 5.38 -6.16
N TYR A 162 0.75 6.03 -5.64
CA TYR A 162 0.65 7.48 -5.52
C TYR A 162 -0.04 7.86 -4.22
N ILE A 163 0.54 8.79 -3.47
CA ILE A 163 -0.05 9.40 -2.28
C ILE A 163 0.05 10.91 -2.43
N ALA A 164 -1.06 11.63 -2.30
CA ALA A 164 -1.04 13.09 -2.38
C ALA A 164 -2.10 13.76 -1.50
N SER A 165 -1.81 15.01 -1.15
CA SER A 165 -2.80 15.90 -0.54
C SER A 165 -3.88 16.23 -1.57
N LEU A 166 -5.14 16.05 -1.20
CA LEU A 166 -6.27 16.51 -2.02
C LEU A 166 -6.48 18.04 -1.93
N THR A 167 -5.79 18.72 -1.01
CA THR A 167 -5.85 20.18 -0.88
C THR A 167 -4.80 20.87 -1.75
N THR A 168 -3.55 20.42 -1.70
CA THR A 168 -2.45 21.06 -2.44
C THR A 168 -2.14 20.36 -3.77
N GLY A 169 -2.52 19.10 -3.93
CA GLY A 169 -2.11 18.26 -5.05
C GLY A 169 -0.67 17.78 -4.96
N GLU A 170 0.06 18.14 -3.90
CA GLU A 170 1.47 17.77 -3.77
C GLU A 170 1.62 16.29 -3.41
N PRO A 171 2.52 15.56 -4.11
CA PRO A 171 2.75 14.15 -3.86
C PRO A 171 3.63 13.94 -2.63
N VAL A 172 3.18 13.09 -1.71
CA VAL A 172 3.97 12.51 -0.62
C VAL A 172 4.87 11.41 -1.18
N LEU A 173 4.28 10.55 -2.02
CA LEU A 173 4.93 9.46 -2.71
C LEU A 173 4.35 9.35 -4.12
N SER A 174 5.19 9.06 -5.10
CA SER A 174 4.77 8.77 -6.48
C SER A 174 5.80 7.84 -7.10
N ILE A 175 5.33 6.68 -7.56
CA ILE A 175 6.09 5.74 -8.39
C ILE A 175 5.16 5.35 -9.54
N ASP A 176 5.61 5.55 -10.77
CA ASP A 176 4.90 5.17 -11.99
C ASP A 176 5.92 4.55 -12.93
N ILE A 177 5.84 3.23 -13.11
CA ILE A 177 6.80 2.45 -13.87
C ILE A 177 6.10 1.48 -14.80
N GLY A 178 6.77 1.13 -15.88
CA GLY A 178 6.29 0.16 -16.84
C GLY A 178 7.43 -0.62 -17.48
N ASN A 179 7.15 -1.86 -17.82
CA ASN A 179 8.00 -2.79 -18.58
C ASN A 179 9.50 -2.78 -18.24
N THR A 180 9.97 -3.84 -17.60
CA THR A 180 11.40 -4.05 -17.28
C THR A 180 12.01 -2.93 -16.44
N ASP A 181 11.22 -2.38 -15.52
CA ASP A 181 11.59 -1.24 -14.67
C ASP A 181 11.29 -1.53 -13.19
N SER A 182 12.00 -0.84 -12.31
CA SER A 182 11.84 -0.93 -10.87
C SER A 182 12.27 0.38 -10.22
N ASP A 183 11.51 0.84 -9.23
CA ASP A 183 11.82 2.05 -8.48
C ASP A 183 11.53 1.87 -6.98
N SER A 184 12.19 2.67 -6.15
CA SER A 184 11.99 2.68 -4.71
C SER A 184 12.07 4.10 -4.15
N VAL A 185 11.11 4.43 -3.29
CA VAL A 185 11.06 5.72 -2.59
C VAL A 185 11.15 5.47 -1.10
N ARG A 186 12.02 6.23 -0.42
CA ARG A 186 12.08 6.32 1.04
C ARG A 186 12.11 7.79 1.42
N ARG A 187 11.11 8.26 2.15
CA ARG A 187 11.00 9.67 2.55
C ARG A 187 10.52 9.79 3.98
N LYS A 188 10.98 10.85 4.64
CA LYS A 188 10.40 11.33 5.89
C LYS A 188 10.02 12.79 5.68
N GLY A 189 9.02 13.26 6.40
CA GLY A 189 8.54 14.61 6.20
C GLY A 189 7.47 14.98 7.22
N TRP A 190 6.85 16.12 6.97
CA TRP A 190 5.74 16.62 7.76
C TRP A 190 4.48 16.60 6.91
N LEU A 191 3.35 16.26 7.52
CA LEU A 191 2.03 16.35 6.87
C LEU A 191 1.08 17.13 7.76
N PHE A 192 0.34 18.02 7.11
CA PHE A 192 -0.65 18.88 7.74
C PHE A 192 -2.01 18.23 7.73
N PRO A 193 -2.87 18.53 8.73
CA PRO A 193 -4.23 18.03 8.74
C PRO A 193 -4.92 18.36 7.42
N GLY A 194 -5.55 17.36 6.81
CA GLY A 194 -6.15 17.53 5.50
C GLY A 194 -6.57 16.19 4.88
N PRO A 195 -7.36 16.25 3.80
CA PRO A 195 -7.70 15.07 3.02
C PRO A 195 -6.52 14.63 2.16
N PHE A 196 -6.28 13.32 2.11
CA PHE A 196 -5.28 12.67 1.29
C PHE A 196 -5.90 11.54 0.49
N THR A 197 -5.32 11.28 -0.67
CA THR A 197 -5.61 10.09 -1.48
C THR A 197 -4.37 9.22 -1.56
N LEU A 198 -4.59 7.91 -1.55
CA LEU A 198 -3.65 6.88 -1.88
C LEU A 198 -4.30 6.06 -3.00
N GLN A 199 -3.64 6.01 -4.14
CA GLN A 199 -4.02 5.21 -5.29
C GLN A 199 -2.84 4.30 -5.63
N GLY A 200 -3.11 3.04 -5.93
CA GLY A 200 -2.11 2.18 -6.52
C GLY A 200 -2.73 1.13 -7.38
N ASP A 201 -2.16 0.92 -8.55
CA ASP A 201 -2.70 0.08 -9.60
C ASP A 201 -1.57 -0.79 -10.16
N VAL A 202 -1.85 -2.07 -10.37
CA VAL A 202 -0.96 -2.96 -11.10
C VAL A 202 -1.71 -3.64 -12.21
N SER A 203 -1.07 -3.73 -13.38
CA SER A 203 -1.57 -4.50 -14.50
C SER A 203 -0.47 -5.37 -15.07
N ALA A 204 -0.83 -6.59 -15.46
CA ALA A 204 0.00 -7.49 -16.22
C ALA A 204 -0.84 -8.07 -17.36
N LEU A 205 -0.33 -8.00 -18.59
CA LEU A 205 -1.02 -8.46 -19.78
C LEU A 205 -0.07 -9.26 -20.67
N VAL A 206 -0.56 -10.39 -21.16
CA VAL A 206 0.07 -11.18 -22.22
C VAL A 206 -0.98 -11.54 -23.27
N ASP A 207 -0.70 -11.31 -24.54
CA ASP A 207 -1.49 -11.79 -25.69
C ASP A 207 -0.55 -12.58 -26.62
N ALA A 208 -0.26 -13.82 -26.21
CA ALA A 208 0.56 -14.74 -26.99
C ALA A 208 -0.21 -15.21 -28.23
N ARG A 209 0.49 -15.21 -29.38
CA ARG A 209 -0.04 -15.59 -30.70
C ARG A 209 1.02 -16.32 -31.51
N GLU A 210 0.59 -17.15 -32.45
CA GLU A 210 1.46 -17.66 -33.52
C GLU A 210 2.76 -18.34 -33.07
N GLY A 211 2.70 -19.17 -32.03
CA GLY A 211 3.89 -19.88 -31.54
C GLY A 211 4.75 -19.08 -30.56
N THR A 212 4.22 -17.98 -30.03
CA THR A 212 4.92 -17.17 -29.03
C THR A 212 4.54 -17.54 -27.60
N ALA A 213 5.39 -17.13 -26.67
CA ALA A 213 5.17 -17.22 -25.25
C ALA A 213 5.51 -15.87 -24.61
N GLY A 214 4.90 -15.59 -23.47
CA GLY A 214 5.20 -14.38 -22.72
C GLY A 214 4.77 -14.49 -21.27
N THR A 215 5.49 -13.74 -20.44
CA THR A 215 5.15 -13.50 -19.05
C THR A 215 5.14 -12.01 -18.80
N ALA A 216 4.23 -11.55 -17.95
CA ALA A 216 4.18 -10.19 -17.43
C ALA A 216 3.92 -10.27 -15.92
N THR A 217 4.64 -9.48 -15.14
CA THR A 217 4.48 -9.37 -13.70
C THR A 217 4.62 -7.93 -13.29
N SER A 218 3.73 -7.48 -12.42
CA SER A 218 3.78 -6.15 -11.83
C SER A 218 3.49 -6.27 -10.35
N TRP A 219 4.20 -5.52 -9.53
CA TRP A 219 3.87 -5.39 -8.12
C TRP A 219 4.33 -4.05 -7.56
N TRP A 220 3.68 -3.62 -6.49
CA TRP A 220 4.20 -2.61 -5.61
C TRP A 220 3.91 -2.97 -4.16
N LYS A 221 4.75 -2.45 -3.27
CA LYS A 221 4.61 -2.54 -1.83
C LYS A 221 4.81 -1.15 -1.26
N MET A 222 3.98 -0.76 -0.31
CA MET A 222 4.15 0.49 0.39
C MET A 222 3.82 0.38 1.87
N ASP A 223 4.46 1.25 2.65
CA ASP A 223 4.24 1.42 4.07
C ASP A 223 4.37 2.91 4.41
N ILE A 224 3.30 3.52 4.91
CA ILE A 224 3.32 4.88 5.46
C ILE A 224 2.93 4.81 6.91
N GLN A 225 3.78 5.39 7.76
CA GLN A 225 3.55 5.47 9.19
C GLN A 225 3.57 6.94 9.62
N PHE A 226 2.61 7.28 10.47
CA PHE A 226 2.45 8.60 11.07
C PHE A 226 2.88 8.53 12.53
N PHE A 227 3.66 9.53 12.91
CA PHE A 227 4.25 9.67 14.22
C PHE A 227 3.82 10.99 14.84
N CYS A 228 3.89 11.03 16.17
CA CYS A 228 3.79 12.27 16.90
C CYS A 228 4.79 13.28 16.34
N PRO A 229 4.44 14.56 16.21
CA PRO A 229 5.38 15.54 15.70
C PRO A 229 6.69 15.65 16.50
N ALA A 230 6.64 15.28 17.77
CA ALA A 230 7.80 15.24 18.65
C ALA A 230 8.74 14.03 18.43
N ASP A 231 8.28 12.98 17.75
CA ASP A 231 9.05 11.77 17.37
C ASP A 231 9.69 12.04 16.00
N TYR A 232 10.77 12.83 16.04
CA TYR A 232 11.41 13.38 14.85
C TYR A 232 12.20 12.32 14.08
N ASP A 233 12.86 11.42 14.81
CA ASP A 233 13.67 10.36 14.20
C ASP A 233 12.83 9.16 13.71
N THR A 234 11.53 9.18 14.01
CA THR A 234 10.50 8.22 13.61
C THR A 234 10.74 6.81 14.14
N ASN A 235 11.17 6.70 15.41
CA ASN A 235 11.45 5.41 16.06
C ASN A 235 10.28 4.88 16.91
N GLY A 236 9.21 5.68 17.08
CA GLY A 236 8.02 5.33 17.86
C GLY A 236 8.07 5.80 19.33
N THR A 237 9.13 6.52 19.74
CA THR A 237 9.29 7.04 21.10
C THR A 237 9.76 8.48 21.06
N VAL A 238 9.14 9.35 21.88
CA VAL A 238 9.57 10.74 22.05
C VAL A 238 10.59 10.83 23.18
N ASN A 239 11.83 11.20 22.86
CA ASN A 239 12.91 11.33 23.83
C ASN A 239 13.94 12.41 23.41
N GLN A 240 15.03 12.55 24.19
CA GLN A 240 16.04 13.59 23.94
C GLN A 240 16.71 13.47 22.55
N ALA A 241 16.80 12.26 21.98
CA ALA A 241 17.35 12.03 20.64
C ALA A 241 16.54 12.72 19.55
N ASP A 242 15.20 12.75 19.65
CA ASP A 242 14.35 13.46 18.70
C ASP A 242 14.63 14.95 18.70
N ARG A 243 14.75 15.52 19.90
CA ARG A 243 15.05 16.94 20.07
C ARG A 243 16.42 17.27 19.51
N ASP A 244 17.42 16.46 19.79
CA ASP A 244 18.78 16.68 19.28
C ASP A 244 18.82 16.55 17.75
N ALA A 245 18.13 15.55 17.19
CA ALA A 245 18.00 15.35 15.76
C ALA A 245 17.31 16.54 15.06
N PHE A 246 16.18 17.02 15.60
CA PHE A 246 15.50 18.20 15.08
C PHE A 246 16.39 19.44 15.13
N LEU A 247 17.05 19.72 16.27
CA LEU A 247 17.90 20.90 16.42
C LEU A 247 19.10 20.86 15.47
N ASN A 248 19.66 19.68 15.21
CA ASN A 248 20.72 19.50 14.21
C ASN A 248 20.22 19.84 12.81
N ALA A 249 19.06 19.33 12.40
CA ALA A 249 18.47 19.63 11.10
C ALA A 249 18.10 21.12 10.95
N TRP A 250 17.55 21.73 12.01
CA TRP A 250 17.22 23.15 12.07
C TRP A 250 18.46 24.04 11.94
N ASN A 251 19.52 23.77 12.71
CA ASN A 251 20.79 24.50 12.62
C ASN A 251 21.46 24.35 11.25
N ALA A 252 21.23 23.24 10.56
CA ALA A 252 21.71 23.00 9.20
C ALA A 252 20.83 23.67 8.12
N GLY A 253 19.69 24.26 8.49
CA GLY A 253 18.71 24.80 7.53
C GLY A 253 18.07 23.73 6.64
N SER A 254 18.02 22.47 7.11
CA SER A 254 17.42 21.37 6.35
C SER A 254 15.90 21.49 6.30
N LEU A 255 15.30 21.31 5.12
CA LEU A 255 13.84 21.25 4.95
C LEU A 255 13.19 20.12 5.77
N ASP A 256 13.96 19.13 6.24
CA ASP A 256 13.43 18.16 7.21
C ASP A 256 13.02 18.80 8.54
N ALA A 257 13.53 20.00 8.86
CA ALA A 257 13.17 20.77 10.04
C ALA A 257 12.07 21.81 9.78
N ASP A 258 11.48 21.86 8.58
CA ASP A 258 10.33 22.71 8.22
C ASP A 258 9.04 22.13 8.82
N ALA A 259 8.90 22.28 10.14
CA ALA A 259 7.80 21.73 10.91
C ALA A 259 6.49 22.48 10.67
N ASP A 260 6.49 23.72 10.17
CA ASP A 260 5.24 24.40 9.78
C ASP A 260 4.90 24.22 8.29
N GLY A 261 5.82 23.63 7.51
CA GLY A 261 5.61 23.16 6.14
C GLY A 261 5.42 24.28 5.13
N ASN A 262 5.92 25.48 5.45
CA ASN A 262 5.80 26.65 4.58
C ASN A 262 6.90 26.71 3.51
N GLY A 263 7.82 25.74 3.48
CA GLY A 263 8.96 25.65 2.56
C GLY A 263 10.20 26.40 3.04
N VAL A 264 10.20 26.97 4.25
CA VAL A 264 11.27 27.82 4.79
C VAL A 264 11.55 27.52 6.25
N VAL A 265 12.74 26.97 6.52
CA VAL A 265 13.22 26.70 7.88
C VAL A 265 13.56 27.99 8.61
N ASN A 266 12.83 28.30 9.67
CA ASN A 266 12.98 29.51 10.48
C ASN A 266 12.62 29.27 11.96
N SER A 267 12.46 30.33 12.75
CA SER A 267 12.17 30.22 14.20
C SER A 267 10.78 29.67 14.51
N THR A 268 9.83 29.79 13.57
CA THR A 268 8.48 29.24 13.70
C THR A 268 8.52 27.73 13.76
N ASP A 269 9.30 27.07 12.91
CA ASP A 269 9.45 25.61 12.93
C ASP A 269 9.96 25.08 14.25
N ARG A 270 10.99 25.73 14.78
CA ARG A 270 11.53 25.39 16.09
C ARG A 270 10.49 25.55 17.19
N THR A 271 9.66 26.60 17.12
CA THR A 271 8.58 26.81 18.08
C THR A 271 7.52 25.73 17.95
N THR A 272 7.10 25.40 16.73
CA THR A 272 6.14 24.34 16.42
C THR A 272 6.61 22.99 16.96
N PHE A 273 7.86 22.60 16.70
CA PHE A 273 8.43 21.36 17.21
C PHE A 273 8.52 21.35 18.74
N LEU A 274 9.04 22.41 19.37
CA LEU A 274 9.20 22.45 20.83
C LEU A 274 7.86 22.43 21.57
N LEU A 275 6.80 23.00 20.99
CA LEU A 275 5.45 22.90 21.54
C LEU A 275 4.96 21.44 21.53
N ALA A 276 5.13 20.73 20.40
CA ALA A 276 4.77 19.32 20.32
C ALA A 276 5.63 18.43 21.24
N TYR A 277 6.94 18.73 21.35
CA TYR A 277 7.84 18.02 22.26
C TYR A 277 7.45 18.22 23.72
N GLY A 278 7.06 19.44 24.09
CA GLY A 278 6.61 19.77 25.45
C GLY A 278 5.27 19.14 25.84
N SER A 279 4.39 18.85 24.88
CA SER A 279 3.11 18.16 25.13
C SER A 279 3.26 16.64 25.23
N GLY A 280 4.37 16.08 24.74
CA GLY A 280 4.58 14.63 24.69
C GLY A 280 3.70 13.92 23.66
N CYS A 281 3.24 14.65 22.63
CA CYS A 281 2.05 14.38 21.81
C CYS A 281 0.76 14.84 22.53
#